data_AF-A0A3C1PV00-F1
#
_entry.id   AF-A0A3C1PV00-F1
#
_cell.length_a   1.000
_cell.length_b   1.000
_cell.length_c   1.000
_cell.angle_alpha   90.00
_cell.angle_beta   90.00
_cell.angle_gamma   90.00
#
_symmetry.space_group_name_H-M   'P 1'
#
loop_
_entity.id
_entity.type
_entity.pdbx_description
1 polymer ?
#
loop_
_entity_poly.entity_id
_entity_poly.type
_entity_poly.pdbx_seq_one_letter_code
_entity_poly.pdbx_strand_id
1 'polypeptide(L)'
;ICTGCGPGAMKGSMLGALYAHNRQKYSAGHFIGISEPGIIAAEPPNDIVSDLVIMPDIEKRLEAFVRIAHGIVIFPGGPGTVEEILYLLAILTTPANKEDPLPVVLTGPESSRPIIDTYATFLEAALGQDITSHIDVVIGDAACVAKTILAGRDRVEKYRQETNNAYCFNWTLEIPDLLTTSFVPTHESMSGLNLSLSQSSQQIASELRCLFSGIVAGNVKPETRQLINESGPFKVRVTSELGGKIELLLERLIAENRMKVDGVYTPCYRIIPSC
;
A
#
# COMPACT_ATOMS: atom_id res chain seq x y z
N ILE A 1 12.09 -6.39 -10.54
CA ILE A 1 10.70 -6.25 -10.02
C ILE A 1 10.74 -6.65 -8.55
N CYS A 2 10.16 -5.82 -7.66
CA CYS A 2 10.05 -6.12 -6.24
C CYS A 2 8.56 -6.18 -5.85
N THR A 3 8.13 -7.23 -5.13
CA THR A 3 6.73 -7.40 -4.69
C THR A 3 6.64 -8.04 -3.31
N GLY A 4 5.42 -8.13 -2.77
CA GLY A 4 5.07 -8.76 -1.50
C GLY A 4 4.93 -10.29 -1.53
N CYS A 5 5.63 -11.00 -2.41
CA CYS A 5 5.68 -12.47 -2.49
C CYS A 5 4.43 -13.20 -3.01
N GLY A 6 3.21 -12.82 -2.60
CA GLY A 6 1.99 -13.61 -2.78
C GLY A 6 1.44 -13.80 -4.21
N PRO A 7 0.17 -14.25 -4.33
CA PRO A 7 -0.48 -14.50 -5.62
C PRO A 7 -0.97 -13.22 -6.32
N GLY A 8 -1.72 -13.37 -7.42
CA GLY A 8 -2.38 -12.26 -8.10
C GLY A 8 -1.39 -11.25 -8.69
N ALA A 9 -1.56 -9.97 -8.37
CA ALA A 9 -0.72 -8.88 -8.88
C ALA A 9 0.77 -9.01 -8.48
N MET A 10 1.04 -9.63 -7.31
CA MET A 10 2.39 -9.85 -6.81
C MET A 10 3.18 -10.89 -7.64
N LYS A 11 2.49 -11.85 -8.27
CA LYS A 11 3.07 -12.86 -9.17
C LYS A 11 3.01 -12.45 -10.65
N GLY A 12 1.88 -11.85 -11.08
CA GLY A 12 1.63 -11.55 -12.49
C GLY A 12 2.67 -10.62 -13.12
N SER A 13 3.10 -9.60 -12.38
CA SER A 13 4.14 -8.65 -12.81
C SER A 13 5.50 -9.33 -13.03
N MET A 14 5.89 -10.24 -12.16
CA MET A 14 7.13 -11.01 -12.28
C MET A 14 7.10 -11.95 -13.49
N LEU A 15 5.99 -12.65 -13.73
CA LEU A 15 5.82 -13.53 -14.90
C LEU A 15 5.97 -12.77 -16.23
N GLY A 16 5.31 -11.62 -16.36
CA GLY A 16 5.44 -10.78 -17.56
C GLY A 16 6.86 -10.29 -17.78
N ALA A 17 7.53 -9.85 -16.71
CA ALA A 17 8.91 -9.40 -16.76
C ALA A 17 9.89 -10.54 -17.09
N LEU A 18 9.71 -11.74 -16.53
CA LEU A 18 10.53 -12.92 -16.86
C LEU A 18 10.46 -13.25 -18.36
N TYR A 19 9.25 -13.25 -18.94
CA TYR A 19 9.08 -13.45 -20.38
C TYR A 19 9.81 -12.37 -21.20
N ALA A 20 9.66 -11.09 -20.83
CA ALA A 20 10.31 -9.98 -21.51
C ALA A 20 11.84 -10.03 -21.41
N HIS A 21 12.38 -10.30 -20.22
CA HIS A 21 13.81 -10.44 -19.97
C HIS A 21 14.43 -11.53 -20.86
N ASN A 22 13.79 -12.70 -20.94
CA ASN A 22 14.23 -13.79 -21.81
C ASN A 22 14.25 -13.38 -23.29
N ARG A 23 13.23 -12.65 -23.77
CA ARG A 23 13.20 -12.13 -25.14
C ARG A 23 14.29 -11.10 -25.44
N GLN A 24 14.66 -10.31 -24.44
CA GLN A 24 15.73 -9.31 -24.55
C GLN A 24 17.12 -9.89 -24.22
N LYS A 25 17.23 -11.20 -23.94
CA LYS A 25 18.46 -11.85 -23.46
C LYS A 25 19.05 -11.16 -22.22
N TYR A 26 18.19 -10.61 -21.37
CA TYR A 26 18.58 -9.94 -20.14
C TYR A 26 18.57 -10.94 -18.98
N SER A 27 19.76 -11.36 -18.54
CA SER A 27 19.92 -12.40 -17.50
C SER A 27 20.17 -11.85 -16.09
N ALA A 28 20.38 -10.54 -15.94
CA ALA A 28 20.67 -9.88 -14.66
C ALA A 28 19.40 -9.37 -13.94
N GLY A 29 18.22 -9.86 -14.32
CA GLY A 29 16.96 -9.42 -13.74
C GLY A 29 16.75 -9.99 -12.34
N HIS A 30 16.39 -9.12 -11.39
CA HIS A 30 16.06 -9.50 -10.02
C HIS A 30 14.54 -9.52 -9.80
N PHE A 31 14.06 -10.59 -9.18
CA PHE A 31 12.68 -10.78 -8.72
C PHE A 31 12.68 -10.85 -7.20
N ILE A 32 12.62 -9.68 -6.56
CA ILE A 32 12.74 -9.53 -5.12
C ILE A 32 11.37 -9.73 -4.48
N GLY A 33 11.27 -10.68 -3.56
CA GLY A 33 10.10 -10.87 -2.71
C GLY A 33 10.40 -10.40 -1.29
N ILE A 34 9.64 -9.44 -0.76
CA ILE A 34 9.77 -8.99 0.63
C ILE A 34 8.54 -9.41 1.41
N SER A 35 8.74 -10.24 2.44
CA SER A 35 7.68 -10.76 3.32
C SER A 35 8.03 -10.51 4.79
N GLU A 36 7.12 -10.87 5.69
CA GLU A 36 7.35 -10.91 7.14
C GLU A 36 6.60 -12.09 7.79
N PRO A 37 6.95 -12.54 9.01
CA PRO A 37 6.38 -13.75 9.62
C PRO A 37 4.85 -13.77 9.75
N GLY A 38 4.22 -12.62 9.99
CA GLY A 38 2.78 -12.49 10.22
C GLY A 38 1.90 -12.71 8.99
N ILE A 39 2.47 -12.61 7.78
CA ILE A 39 1.72 -12.67 6.51
C ILE A 39 2.23 -13.78 5.59
N ILE A 40 3.45 -14.29 5.77
CA ILE A 40 4.07 -15.24 4.84
C ILE A 40 3.25 -16.54 4.63
N ALA A 41 2.46 -16.94 5.63
CA ALA A 41 1.56 -18.09 5.50
C ALA A 41 0.31 -17.79 4.66
N ALA A 42 -0.19 -16.55 4.72
CA ALA A 42 -1.33 -16.10 3.92
C ALA A 42 -0.93 -15.71 2.49
N GLU A 43 0.28 -15.16 2.34
CA GLU A 43 0.86 -14.69 1.08
C GLU A 43 2.23 -15.32 0.86
N PRO A 44 2.30 -16.64 0.58
CA PRO A 44 3.57 -17.34 0.43
C PRO A 44 4.34 -16.83 -0.81
N PRO A 45 5.69 -16.81 -0.77
CA PRO A 45 6.51 -16.50 -1.93
C PRO A 45 6.15 -17.37 -3.13
N ASN A 46 5.82 -16.71 -4.24
CA ASN A 46 5.60 -17.39 -5.50
C ASN A 46 6.92 -17.93 -6.08
N ASP A 47 6.78 -18.91 -6.96
CA ASP A 47 7.83 -19.67 -7.64
C ASP A 47 8.75 -18.84 -8.56
N ILE A 48 8.42 -17.58 -8.82
CA ILE A 48 9.23 -16.68 -9.66
C ILE A 48 10.20 -15.83 -8.83
N VAL A 49 10.00 -15.74 -7.51
CA VAL A 49 10.88 -14.97 -6.62
C VAL A 49 12.29 -15.58 -6.64
N SER A 50 13.27 -14.78 -7.03
CA SER A 50 14.69 -15.15 -7.01
C SER A 50 15.39 -14.75 -5.71
N ASP A 51 15.00 -13.61 -5.15
CA ASP A 51 15.64 -12.98 -4.01
C ASP A 51 14.59 -12.78 -2.91
N LEU A 52 14.49 -13.72 -1.96
CA LEU A 52 13.54 -13.63 -0.84
C LEU A 52 14.17 -12.93 0.38
N VAL A 53 13.51 -11.90 0.88
CA VAL A 53 13.86 -11.19 2.11
C VAL A 53 12.70 -11.30 3.11
N ILE A 54 13.01 -11.72 4.34
CA ILE A 54 12.03 -11.80 5.42
C ILE A 54 12.37 -10.70 6.44
N MET A 55 11.51 -9.67 6.49
CA MET A 55 11.62 -8.57 7.43
C MET A 55 11.01 -8.95 8.79
N PRO A 56 11.42 -8.32 9.90
CA PRO A 56 10.93 -8.68 11.23
C PRO A 56 9.43 -8.44 11.44
N ASP A 57 8.88 -7.40 10.81
CA ASP A 57 7.49 -6.96 10.95
C ASP A 57 6.99 -6.19 9.71
N ILE A 58 5.70 -5.82 9.73
CA ILE A 58 5.03 -5.11 8.62
C ILE A 58 5.65 -3.73 8.39
N GLU A 59 5.93 -2.96 9.44
CA GLU A 59 6.50 -1.62 9.30
C GLU A 59 7.88 -1.66 8.63
N LYS A 60 8.75 -2.60 9.02
CA LYS A 60 10.06 -2.79 8.38
C LYS A 60 9.95 -3.31 6.96
N ARG A 61 8.93 -4.13 6.65
CA ARG A 61 8.60 -4.53 5.28
C ARG A 61 8.21 -3.32 4.43
N LEU A 62 7.34 -2.45 4.94
CA LEU A 62 6.91 -1.22 4.25
C LEU A 62 8.08 -0.25 4.04
N GLU A 63 8.92 -0.04 5.06
CA GLU A 63 10.12 0.78 4.92
C GLU A 63 11.06 0.21 3.86
N ALA A 64 11.29 -1.11 3.85
CA ALA A 64 12.14 -1.74 2.85
C ALA A 64 11.67 -1.44 1.42
N PHE A 65 10.35 -1.50 1.14
CA PHE A 65 9.81 -1.18 -0.18
C PHE A 65 10.14 0.25 -0.62
N VAL A 66 9.87 1.25 0.22
CA VAL A 66 10.07 2.66 -0.16
C VAL A 66 11.55 3.05 -0.24
N ARG A 67 12.40 2.40 0.56
CA ARG A 67 13.86 2.68 0.55
C ARG A 67 14.54 2.17 -0.71
N ILE A 68 14.12 1.01 -1.25
CA ILE A 68 14.76 0.42 -2.43
C ILE A 68 14.05 0.78 -3.76
N ALA A 69 12.86 1.38 -3.68
CA ALA A 69 12.09 1.74 -4.87
C ALA A 69 12.76 2.88 -5.67
N HIS A 70 12.80 2.69 -6.99
CA HIS A 70 13.07 3.75 -7.98
C HIS A 70 11.82 4.15 -8.76
N GLY A 71 10.70 3.49 -8.46
CA GLY A 71 9.39 3.74 -9.00
C GLY A 71 8.41 2.70 -8.47
N ILE A 72 7.16 3.09 -8.27
CA ILE A 72 6.13 2.26 -7.68
C ILE A 72 4.95 2.15 -8.66
N VAL A 73 4.54 0.92 -8.94
CA VAL A 73 3.32 0.64 -9.72
C VAL A 73 2.32 -0.04 -8.80
N ILE A 74 1.15 0.55 -8.69
CA ILE A 74 0.07 0.11 -7.81
C ILE A 74 -1.05 -0.45 -8.68
N PHE A 75 -1.43 -1.69 -8.42
CA PHE A 75 -2.60 -2.33 -9.03
C PHE A 75 -3.76 -2.37 -8.04
N PRO A 76 -5.03 -2.38 -8.49
CA PRO A 76 -6.17 -2.51 -7.59
C PRO A 76 -6.12 -3.79 -6.75
N GLY A 77 -6.25 -3.63 -5.45
CA GLY A 77 -6.10 -4.70 -4.46
C GLY A 77 -7.08 -4.60 -3.31
N GLY A 78 -6.76 -5.28 -2.22
CA GLY A 78 -7.59 -5.30 -1.01
C GLY A 78 -7.21 -4.20 -0.01
N PRO A 79 -7.57 -4.39 1.28
CA PRO A 79 -7.21 -3.45 2.33
C PRO A 79 -5.69 -3.28 2.50
N GLY A 80 -4.89 -4.33 2.24
CA GLY A 80 -3.42 -4.22 2.30
C GLY A 80 -2.83 -3.28 1.25
N THR A 81 -3.40 -3.24 0.05
CA THR A 81 -2.98 -2.26 -0.97
C THR A 81 -3.35 -0.84 -0.57
N VAL A 82 -4.51 -0.65 0.08
CA VAL A 82 -4.90 0.67 0.60
C VAL A 82 -3.95 1.10 1.74
N GLU A 83 -3.56 0.19 2.63
CA GLU A 83 -2.54 0.41 3.65
C GLU A 83 -1.20 0.87 3.03
N GLU A 84 -0.72 0.18 2.00
CA GLU A 84 0.52 0.52 1.29
C GLU A 84 0.45 1.89 0.61
N ILE A 85 -0.69 2.25 0.00
CA ILE A 85 -0.91 3.59 -0.59
C ILE A 85 -0.85 4.67 0.49
N LEU A 86 -1.54 4.46 1.61
CA LEU A 86 -1.58 5.44 2.71
C LEU A 86 -0.21 5.61 3.37
N TYR A 87 0.54 4.53 3.54
CA TYR A 87 1.91 4.57 4.01
C TYR A 87 2.80 5.43 3.08
N LEU A 88 2.70 5.19 1.77
CA LEU A 88 3.45 5.95 0.77
C LEU A 88 3.07 7.43 0.77
N LEU A 89 1.78 7.76 0.78
CA LEU A 89 1.33 9.15 0.79
C LEU A 89 1.73 9.87 2.09
N ALA A 90 1.64 9.21 3.25
CA ALA A 90 2.14 9.77 4.50
C ALA A 90 3.64 10.15 4.41
N ILE A 91 4.45 9.40 3.66
CA ILE A 91 5.85 9.74 3.40
C ILE A 91 5.98 10.87 2.39
N LEU A 92 5.32 10.79 1.24
CA LEU A 92 5.46 11.78 0.16
C LEU A 92 4.92 13.17 0.55
N THR A 93 3.98 13.22 1.50
CA THR A 93 3.47 14.47 2.08
C THR A 93 4.37 15.10 3.13
N THR A 94 5.40 14.41 3.59
CA THR A 94 6.38 14.97 4.54
C THR A 94 7.12 16.13 3.88
N PRO A 95 7.17 17.33 4.49
CA PRO A 95 7.80 18.50 3.88
C PRO A 95 9.25 18.28 3.42
N ALA A 96 10.01 17.46 4.14
CA ALA A 96 11.39 17.11 3.78
C ALA A 96 11.51 16.28 2.50
N ASN A 97 10.44 15.60 2.09
CA ASN A 97 10.40 14.74 0.90
C ASN A 97 9.83 15.43 -0.33
N LYS A 98 9.49 16.72 -0.25
CA LYS A 98 8.81 17.46 -1.33
C LYS A 98 9.52 17.37 -2.69
N GLU A 99 10.85 17.32 -2.67
CA GLU A 99 11.67 17.27 -3.89
C GLU A 99 12.02 15.83 -4.34
N ASP A 100 11.58 14.79 -3.60
CA ASP A 100 11.84 13.40 -3.99
C ASP A 100 11.05 13.07 -5.28
N PRO A 101 11.73 12.68 -6.38
CA PRO A 101 11.08 12.52 -7.68
C PRO A 101 10.54 11.09 -7.92
N LEU A 102 10.35 10.29 -6.87
CA LEU A 102 9.88 8.91 -6.96
C LEU A 102 8.57 8.82 -7.80
N PRO A 103 8.58 8.18 -8.97
CA PRO A 103 7.38 8.04 -9.78
C PRO A 103 6.43 7.00 -9.17
N VAL A 104 5.16 7.35 -9.01
CA VAL A 104 4.12 6.45 -8.51
C VAL A 104 2.98 6.41 -9.51
N VAL A 105 2.61 5.22 -9.96
CA VAL A 105 1.53 5.03 -10.95
C VAL A 105 0.49 4.06 -10.42
N LEU A 106 -0.76 4.50 -10.28
CA LEU A 106 -1.92 3.64 -10.06
C LEU A 106 -2.50 3.23 -11.42
N THR A 107 -2.59 1.92 -11.67
CA THR A 107 -2.97 1.40 -12.98
C THR A 107 -3.78 0.11 -12.92
N GLY A 108 -4.55 -0.13 -13.96
CA GLY A 108 -5.23 -1.41 -14.19
C GLY A 108 -5.91 -1.45 -15.55
N PRO A 109 -6.55 -2.58 -15.90
CA PRO A 109 -7.38 -2.66 -17.10
C PRO A 109 -8.58 -1.71 -17.01
N GLU A 110 -9.24 -1.44 -18.13
CA GLU A 110 -10.44 -0.59 -18.16
C GLU A 110 -11.53 -1.08 -17.20
N SER A 111 -11.64 -2.40 -17.03
CA SER A 111 -12.58 -3.02 -16.08
C SER A 111 -12.32 -2.68 -14.61
N SER A 112 -11.14 -2.16 -14.26
CA SER A 112 -10.83 -1.72 -12.90
C SER A 112 -11.00 -0.21 -12.67
N ARG A 113 -11.43 0.56 -13.68
CA ARG A 113 -11.72 1.99 -13.52
C ARG A 113 -12.60 2.26 -12.30
N PRO A 114 -13.71 1.53 -12.08
CA PRO A 114 -14.58 1.84 -10.97
C PRO A 114 -13.95 1.75 -9.56
N ILE A 115 -13.05 0.78 -9.30
CA ILE A 115 -12.34 0.70 -8.02
C ILE A 115 -11.24 1.75 -7.92
N ILE A 116 -10.55 2.06 -9.04
CA ILE A 116 -9.54 3.12 -9.10
C ILE A 116 -10.18 4.48 -8.80
N ASP A 117 -11.35 4.77 -9.37
CA ASP A 117 -12.10 6.00 -9.11
C ASP A 117 -12.53 6.08 -7.62
N THR A 118 -12.92 4.95 -7.03
CA THR A 118 -13.23 4.88 -5.59
C THR A 118 -11.99 5.17 -4.73
N TYR A 119 -10.81 4.64 -5.08
CA TYR A 119 -9.57 4.97 -4.38
C TYR A 119 -9.26 6.47 -4.50
N ALA A 120 -9.28 7.02 -5.71
CA ALA A 120 -8.98 8.43 -5.95
C ALA A 120 -9.92 9.33 -5.15
N THR A 121 -11.23 9.06 -5.21
CA THR A 121 -12.25 9.82 -4.46
C THR A 121 -12.04 9.73 -2.95
N PHE A 122 -11.72 8.54 -2.43
CA PHE A 122 -11.45 8.35 -1.00
C PHE A 122 -10.21 9.11 -0.56
N LEU A 123 -9.09 8.95 -1.29
CA LEU A 123 -7.81 9.55 -0.95
C LEU A 123 -7.87 11.08 -1.06
N GLU A 124 -8.54 11.62 -2.07
CA GLU A 124 -8.70 13.07 -2.23
C GLU A 124 -9.57 13.65 -1.11
N ALA A 125 -10.66 12.98 -0.75
CA ALA A 125 -11.50 13.40 0.36
C ALA A 125 -10.78 13.31 1.72
N ALA A 126 -9.90 12.33 1.90
CA ALA A 126 -9.18 12.13 3.16
C ALA A 126 -7.93 13.03 3.30
N LEU A 127 -7.20 13.27 2.20
CA LEU A 127 -5.85 13.86 2.23
C LEU A 127 -5.73 15.18 1.48
N GLY A 128 -6.67 15.48 0.59
CA GLY A 128 -6.64 16.64 -0.31
C GLY A 128 -6.01 16.34 -1.68
N GLN A 129 -6.41 17.12 -2.68
CA GLN A 129 -6.00 16.94 -4.08
C GLN A 129 -4.49 17.12 -4.30
N ASP A 130 -3.86 18.05 -3.58
CA ASP A 130 -2.41 18.27 -3.68
C ASP A 130 -1.63 17.00 -3.34
N ILE A 131 -2.13 16.21 -2.40
CA ILE A 131 -1.49 14.97 -1.96
C ILE A 131 -1.71 13.84 -2.96
N THR A 132 -2.92 13.70 -3.50
CA THR A 132 -3.20 12.65 -4.49
C THR A 132 -2.51 12.91 -5.83
N SER A 133 -2.11 14.15 -6.11
CA SER A 133 -1.35 14.52 -7.30
C SER A 133 0.03 13.84 -7.40
N HIS A 134 0.55 13.28 -6.30
CA HIS A 134 1.77 12.47 -6.30
C HIS A 134 1.60 11.08 -6.95
N ILE A 135 0.36 10.67 -7.28
CA ILE A 135 0.06 9.38 -7.92
C ILE A 135 -0.54 9.63 -9.30
N ASP A 136 0.20 9.26 -10.35
CA ASP A 136 -0.32 9.26 -11.71
C ASP A 136 -1.33 8.11 -11.90
N VAL A 137 -2.49 8.40 -12.48
CA VAL A 137 -3.50 7.37 -12.81
C VAL A 137 -3.45 7.05 -14.30
N VAL A 138 -3.11 5.80 -14.65
CA VAL A 138 -3.04 5.33 -16.04
C VAL A 138 -3.89 4.07 -16.19
N ILE A 139 -4.99 4.13 -16.94
CA ILE A 139 -5.91 3.00 -17.12
C ILE A 139 -5.82 2.48 -18.55
N GLY A 140 -5.69 1.15 -18.70
CA GLY A 140 -5.73 0.48 -20.01
C GLY A 140 -4.47 0.61 -20.87
N ASP A 141 -3.41 1.29 -20.40
CA ASP A 141 -2.17 1.51 -21.15
C ASP A 141 -0.90 1.08 -20.38
N ALA A 142 -0.59 -0.21 -20.46
CA ALA A 142 0.60 -0.77 -19.83
C ALA A 142 1.92 -0.19 -20.39
N ALA A 143 1.94 0.27 -21.65
CA ALA A 143 3.14 0.84 -22.26
C ALA A 143 3.40 2.26 -21.72
N CYS A 144 2.34 3.05 -21.52
CA CYS A 144 2.42 4.34 -20.86
C CYS A 144 2.93 4.19 -19.42
N VAL A 145 2.44 3.22 -18.65
CA VAL A 145 2.94 2.91 -17.29
C VAL A 145 4.45 2.66 -17.33
N ALA A 146 4.90 1.74 -18.19
CA ALA A 146 6.32 1.39 -18.27
C ALA A 146 7.20 2.58 -18.66
N LYS A 147 6.76 3.42 -19.61
CA LYS A 147 7.47 4.64 -20.01
C LYS A 147 7.54 5.68 -18.89
N THR A 148 6.46 5.83 -18.12
CA THR A 148 6.38 6.76 -16.99
C THR A 148 7.36 6.37 -15.89
N ILE A 149 7.38 5.08 -15.52
CA ILE A 149 8.32 4.54 -14.54
C ILE A 149 9.76 4.68 -15.05
N LEU A 150 10.03 4.41 -16.33
CA LEU A 150 11.37 4.55 -16.89
C LEU A 150 11.88 6.00 -16.80
N ALA A 151 11.07 6.96 -17.23
CA ALA A 151 11.42 8.38 -17.17
C ALA A 151 11.58 8.89 -15.73
N GLY A 152 10.75 8.40 -14.81
CA GLY A 152 10.86 8.75 -13.39
C GLY A 152 12.09 8.13 -12.72
N ARG A 153 12.46 6.89 -13.05
CA ARG A 153 13.71 6.27 -12.61
C ARG A 153 14.92 7.12 -12.99
N ASP A 154 14.95 7.67 -14.21
CA ASP A 154 16.04 8.55 -14.67
C ASP A 154 16.12 9.84 -13.84
N ARG A 155 14.96 10.38 -13.43
CA ARG A 155 14.91 11.51 -12.49
C ARG A 155 15.40 11.14 -11.10
N VAL A 156 15.02 9.96 -10.59
CA VAL A 156 15.51 9.44 -9.32
C VAL A 156 17.03 9.28 -9.35
N GLU A 157 17.59 8.68 -10.40
CA GLU A 157 19.05 8.54 -10.55
C GLU A 157 19.76 9.89 -10.46
N LYS A 158 19.30 10.88 -11.23
CA LYS A 158 19.84 12.23 -11.22
C LYS A 158 19.73 12.89 -9.84
N TYR A 159 18.56 12.80 -9.20
CA TYR A 159 18.34 13.36 -7.87
C TYR A 159 19.30 12.76 -6.83
N ARG A 160 19.50 11.43 -6.85
CA ARG A 160 20.44 10.77 -5.93
C ARG A 160 21.89 11.21 -6.16
N GLN A 161 22.29 11.47 -7.40
CA GLN A 161 23.61 12.06 -7.71
C GLN A 161 23.74 13.45 -7.11
N GLU A 162 22.75 14.31 -7.32
CA GLU A 162 22.75 15.70 -6.85
C GLU A 162 22.74 15.81 -5.31
N THR A 163 22.08 14.87 -4.63
CA THR A 163 22.00 14.84 -3.16
C THR A 163 23.06 13.95 -2.51
N ASN A 164 24.04 13.40 -3.26
CA ASN A 164 25.04 12.44 -2.76
C ASN A 164 24.45 11.24 -1.99
N ASN A 165 23.31 10.73 -2.45
CA ASN A 165 22.62 9.59 -1.83
C ASN A 165 22.92 8.29 -2.60
N ALA A 166 22.76 7.15 -1.93
CA ALA A 166 22.96 5.85 -2.57
C ALA A 166 21.86 5.57 -3.60
N TYR A 167 22.23 4.87 -4.68
CA TYR A 167 21.25 4.39 -5.66
C TYR A 167 20.42 3.24 -5.11
N CYS A 168 21.04 2.27 -4.44
CA CYS A 168 20.37 1.06 -3.98
C CYS A 168 19.52 1.25 -2.71
N PHE A 169 19.63 2.40 -2.03
CA PHE A 169 18.90 2.68 -0.80
C PHE A 169 18.67 4.18 -0.60
N ASN A 170 17.43 4.60 -0.39
CA ASN A 170 17.05 6.00 -0.20
C ASN A 170 17.28 6.46 1.24
N TRP A 171 18.49 6.89 1.59
CA TRP A 171 18.79 7.40 2.94
C TRP A 171 18.15 8.75 3.24
N THR A 172 17.98 9.60 2.22
CA THR A 172 17.43 10.96 2.38
C THR A 172 15.91 11.00 2.57
N LEU A 173 15.21 9.89 2.34
CA LEU A 173 13.76 9.82 2.55
C LEU A 173 13.45 9.94 4.05
N GLU A 174 12.69 10.96 4.43
CA GLU A 174 12.23 11.14 5.80
C GLU A 174 10.94 10.34 6.02
N ILE A 175 10.98 9.37 6.93
CA ILE A 175 9.81 8.54 7.27
C ILE A 175 9.28 9.02 8.62
N PRO A 176 8.01 9.47 8.71
CA PRO A 176 7.41 9.91 9.97
C PRO A 176 7.49 8.84 11.07
N ASP A 177 7.69 9.24 12.32
CA ASP A 177 7.81 8.31 13.47
C ASP A 177 6.57 7.40 13.66
N LEU A 178 5.39 7.91 13.30
CA LEU A 178 4.14 7.13 13.32
C LEU A 178 4.13 5.96 12.31
N LEU A 179 5.04 5.97 11.34
CA LEU A 179 5.19 4.89 10.35
C LEU A 179 6.32 3.92 10.69
N THR A 180 7.24 4.28 11.59
CA THR A 180 8.35 3.42 12.04
C THR A 180 7.99 2.62 13.29
N THR A 181 6.97 3.08 14.05
CA THR A 181 6.46 2.39 15.23
C THR A 181 5.48 1.28 14.84
N SER A 182 5.69 0.09 15.38
CA SER A 182 4.82 -1.05 15.07
C SER A 182 3.42 -0.88 15.65
N PHE A 183 2.40 -1.07 14.81
CA PHE A 183 1.01 -0.98 15.21
C PHE A 183 0.43 -2.37 15.51
N VAL A 184 0.06 -2.61 16.77
CA VAL A 184 -0.61 -3.85 17.20
C VAL A 184 -2.12 -3.61 17.25
N PRO A 185 -2.92 -4.25 16.37
CA PRO A 185 -4.36 -4.03 16.31
C PRO A 185 -5.09 -4.80 17.42
N THR A 186 -5.58 -4.05 18.41
CA THR A 186 -6.45 -4.51 19.49
C THR A 186 -7.75 -3.69 19.46
N HIS A 187 -8.79 -4.10 20.18
CA HIS A 187 -10.01 -3.28 20.27
C HIS A 187 -9.75 -1.88 20.83
N GLU A 188 -8.79 -1.75 21.74
CA GLU A 188 -8.37 -0.48 22.32
C GLU A 188 -7.63 0.38 21.29
N SER A 189 -6.58 -0.15 20.65
CA SER A 189 -5.80 0.63 19.69
C SER A 189 -6.62 1.03 18.46
N MET A 190 -7.49 0.14 17.97
CA MET A 190 -8.39 0.43 16.85
C MET A 190 -9.48 1.45 17.20
N SER A 191 -9.99 1.45 18.43
CA SER A 191 -10.95 2.47 18.88
C SER A 191 -10.28 3.80 19.25
N GLY A 192 -8.97 3.80 19.46
CA GLY A 192 -8.18 4.97 19.82
C GLY A 192 -7.61 5.75 18.62
N LEU A 193 -7.75 5.23 17.40
CA LEU A 193 -7.32 5.91 16.18
C LEU A 193 -7.98 7.29 16.07
N ASN A 194 -7.18 8.31 15.76
CA ASN A 194 -7.70 9.65 15.50
C ASN A 194 -8.05 9.76 14.01
N LEU A 195 -9.31 9.50 13.67
CA LEU A 195 -9.80 9.55 12.29
C LEU A 195 -10.61 10.83 12.05
N SER A 196 -9.90 11.96 12.04
CA SER A 196 -10.47 13.30 11.90
C SER A 196 -9.73 14.12 10.83
N LEU A 197 -10.50 14.78 9.96
CA LEU A 197 -9.94 15.70 8.96
C LEU A 197 -9.40 17.02 9.55
N SER A 198 -9.48 17.19 10.87
CA SER A 198 -8.86 18.32 11.57
C SER A 198 -7.33 18.20 11.72
N GLN A 199 -6.78 17.01 11.47
CA GLN A 199 -5.34 16.74 11.51
C GLN A 199 -4.65 17.14 10.21
N SER A 200 -3.32 17.15 10.20
CA SER A 200 -2.57 17.30 8.94
C SER A 200 -2.73 16.08 8.04
N SER A 201 -2.59 16.24 6.72
CA SER A 201 -2.69 15.14 5.74
C SER A 201 -1.73 13.98 6.06
N GLN A 202 -0.51 14.28 6.54
CA GLN A 202 0.46 13.28 6.98
C GLN A 202 -0.04 12.46 8.18
N GLN A 203 -0.63 13.12 9.18
CA GLN A 203 -1.15 12.47 10.37
C GLN A 203 -2.36 11.59 10.04
N ILE A 204 -3.35 12.12 9.31
CA ILE A 204 -4.54 11.34 8.94
C ILE A 204 -4.18 10.17 8.01
N ALA A 205 -3.20 10.32 7.11
CA ALA A 205 -2.70 9.21 6.30
C ALA A 205 -2.07 8.11 7.18
N SER A 206 -1.31 8.50 8.21
CA SER A 206 -0.70 7.56 9.17
C SER A 206 -1.76 6.81 10.01
N GLU A 207 -2.80 7.49 10.45
CA GLU A 207 -3.91 6.89 11.21
C GLU A 207 -4.76 5.96 10.34
N LEU A 208 -5.05 6.37 9.09
CA LEU A 208 -5.73 5.52 8.11
C LEU A 208 -4.88 4.30 7.75
N ARG A 209 -3.55 4.42 7.65
CA ARG A 209 -2.66 3.27 7.47
C ARG A 209 -2.87 2.25 8.58
N CYS A 210 -2.88 2.68 9.85
CA CYS A 210 -3.14 1.81 11.00
C CYS A 210 -4.54 1.16 10.93
N LEU A 211 -5.57 1.90 10.52
CA LEU A 211 -6.91 1.33 10.30
C LEU A 211 -6.87 0.16 9.32
N PHE A 212 -6.30 0.37 8.13
CA PHE A 212 -6.25 -0.70 7.12
C PHE A 212 -5.34 -1.86 7.52
N SER A 213 -4.24 -1.59 8.24
CA SER A 213 -3.39 -2.62 8.84
C SER A 213 -4.17 -3.50 9.82
N GLY A 214 -5.01 -2.89 10.67
CA GLY A 214 -5.89 -3.62 11.58
C GLY A 214 -6.95 -4.45 10.86
N ILE A 215 -7.51 -3.94 9.76
CA ILE A 215 -8.45 -4.70 8.91
C ILE A 215 -7.76 -5.90 8.28
N VAL A 216 -6.56 -5.73 7.73
CA VAL A 216 -5.74 -6.83 7.18
C VAL A 216 -5.51 -7.87 8.28
N ALA A 217 -5.00 -7.44 9.43
CA ALA A 217 -4.73 -8.34 10.55
C ALA A 217 -5.98 -9.11 10.99
N GLY A 218 -7.11 -8.44 11.17
CA GLY A 218 -8.39 -9.07 11.51
C GLY A 218 -8.93 -10.05 10.47
N ASN A 219 -8.50 -9.93 9.21
CA ASN A 219 -8.90 -10.85 8.14
C ASN A 219 -7.99 -12.07 8.02
N VAL A 220 -6.67 -11.93 8.23
CA VAL A 220 -5.70 -12.98 7.88
C VAL A 220 -4.78 -13.42 9.02
N LYS A 221 -4.49 -12.58 10.03
CA LYS A 221 -3.54 -12.91 11.09
C LYS A 221 -4.22 -13.76 12.19
N PRO A 222 -3.68 -14.93 12.55
CA PRO A 222 -4.34 -15.85 13.49
C PRO A 222 -4.71 -15.22 14.84
N GLU A 223 -3.78 -14.51 15.47
CA GLU A 223 -3.97 -13.89 16.78
C GLU A 223 -5.08 -12.83 16.76
N THR A 224 -5.07 -11.96 15.75
CA THR A 224 -6.09 -10.93 15.59
C THR A 224 -7.45 -11.52 15.23
N ARG A 225 -7.50 -12.57 14.41
CA ARG A 225 -8.75 -13.30 14.13
C ARG A 225 -9.34 -13.92 15.38
N GLN A 226 -8.51 -14.48 16.25
CA GLN A 226 -8.96 -14.99 17.55
C GLN A 226 -9.58 -13.87 18.39
N LEU A 227 -8.93 -12.72 18.48
CA LEU A 227 -9.45 -11.55 19.19
C LEU A 227 -10.82 -11.11 18.66
N ILE A 228 -11.02 -11.09 17.34
CA ILE A 228 -12.29 -10.77 16.69
C ILE A 228 -13.37 -11.82 17.00
N ASN A 229 -13.01 -13.10 17.01
CA ASN A 229 -13.96 -14.19 17.33
C ASN A 229 -14.43 -14.13 18.79
N GLU A 230 -13.54 -13.77 19.71
CA GLU A 230 -13.83 -13.73 21.15
C GLU A 230 -14.59 -12.46 21.56
N SER A 231 -14.19 -11.29 21.03
CA SER A 231 -14.67 -9.99 21.49
C SER A 231 -15.53 -9.22 20.47
N GLY A 232 -15.75 -9.81 19.28
CA GLY A 232 -16.48 -9.19 18.18
C GLY A 232 -15.62 -8.24 17.34
N PRO A 233 -16.22 -7.56 16.34
CA PRO A 233 -15.49 -6.69 15.41
C PRO A 233 -14.85 -5.49 16.11
N PHE A 234 -13.76 -4.97 15.54
CA PHE A 234 -13.18 -3.69 15.96
C PHE A 234 -14.18 -2.56 15.83
N LYS A 235 -14.28 -1.71 16.85
CA LYS A 235 -15.12 -0.50 16.81
C LYS A 235 -14.24 0.68 16.41
N VAL A 236 -14.38 1.13 15.18
CA VAL A 236 -13.56 2.21 14.61
C VAL A 236 -14.36 3.50 14.71
N ARG A 237 -13.88 4.45 15.52
CA ARG A 237 -14.52 5.76 15.68
C ARG A 237 -14.01 6.70 14.61
N VAL A 238 -14.91 7.39 13.92
CA VAL A 238 -14.56 8.29 12.82
C VAL A 238 -15.53 9.45 12.72
N THR A 239 -15.01 10.62 12.39
CA THR A 239 -15.84 11.80 12.10
C THR A 239 -16.83 11.50 10.96
N SER A 240 -18.05 12.04 11.06
CA SER A 240 -19.13 11.71 10.12
C SER A 240 -18.76 11.95 8.65
N GLU A 241 -17.97 12.99 8.37
CA GLU A 241 -17.50 13.34 7.02
C GLU A 241 -16.60 12.26 6.42
N LEU A 242 -15.60 11.78 7.18
CA LEU A 242 -14.66 10.76 6.72
C LEU A 242 -15.27 9.35 6.75
N GLY A 243 -16.16 9.08 7.71
CA GLY A 243 -16.76 7.76 7.91
C GLY A 243 -17.48 7.24 6.66
N GLY A 244 -18.33 8.07 6.04
CA GLY A 244 -19.04 7.67 4.83
C GLY A 244 -18.12 7.38 3.63
N LYS A 245 -16.93 8.02 3.57
CA LYS A 245 -15.93 7.76 2.53
C LYS A 245 -15.22 6.43 2.75
N ILE A 246 -14.87 6.13 4.00
CA ILE A 246 -14.29 4.84 4.40
C ILE A 246 -15.29 3.71 4.12
N GLU A 247 -16.56 3.88 4.49
CA GLU A 247 -17.61 2.88 4.25
C GLU A 247 -17.78 2.60 2.76
N LEU A 248 -17.89 3.63 1.92
CA LEU A 248 -18.02 3.46 0.47
C LEU A 248 -16.84 2.67 -0.14
N LEU A 249 -15.61 2.97 0.30
CA LEU A 249 -14.43 2.24 -0.13
C LEU A 249 -14.48 0.77 0.31
N LEU A 250 -14.80 0.52 1.58
CA LEU A 250 -14.85 -0.82 2.13
C LEU A 250 -15.97 -1.66 1.49
N GLU A 251 -17.16 -1.09 1.28
CA GLU A 251 -18.26 -1.72 0.55
C GLU A 251 -17.85 -2.10 -0.87
N ARG A 252 -17.11 -1.22 -1.55
CA ARG A 252 -16.58 -1.50 -2.89
C ARG A 252 -15.59 -2.67 -2.87
N LEU A 253 -14.68 -2.70 -1.90
CA LEU A 253 -13.74 -3.81 -1.74
C LEU A 253 -14.46 -5.14 -1.49
N ILE A 254 -15.55 -5.14 -0.71
CA ILE A 254 -16.39 -6.32 -0.47
C ILE A 254 -17.09 -6.74 -1.77
N ALA A 255 -17.75 -5.80 -2.47
CA ALA A 255 -18.51 -6.07 -3.68
C ALA A 255 -17.65 -6.63 -4.82
N GLU A 256 -16.37 -6.28 -4.87
CA GLU A 256 -15.41 -6.81 -5.84
C GLU A 256 -14.60 -8.01 -5.33
N ASN A 257 -14.99 -8.63 -4.21
CA ASN A 257 -14.33 -9.80 -3.61
C ASN A 257 -12.83 -9.57 -3.31
N ARG A 258 -12.47 -8.35 -2.88
CA ARG A 258 -11.09 -7.93 -2.57
C ARG A 258 -10.73 -8.10 -1.09
N MET A 259 -11.71 -8.40 -0.24
CA MET A 259 -11.52 -8.67 1.18
C MET A 259 -11.27 -10.16 1.47
N LYS A 260 -11.79 -11.03 0.61
CA LYS A 260 -11.68 -12.49 0.70
C LYS A 260 -11.94 -13.08 -0.68
N VAL A 261 -11.11 -14.04 -1.09
CA VAL A 261 -11.19 -14.66 -2.41
C VAL A 261 -12.41 -15.58 -2.51
N ASP A 262 -12.72 -16.34 -1.45
CA ASP A 262 -13.80 -17.34 -1.47
C ASP A 262 -14.78 -17.20 -0.29
N GLY A 263 -16.07 -17.30 -0.62
CA GLY A 263 -17.19 -17.32 0.33
C GLY A 263 -17.63 -15.94 0.81
N VAL A 264 -18.61 -15.93 1.72
CA VAL A 264 -19.15 -14.68 2.28
C VAL A 264 -18.11 -14.04 3.20
N TYR A 265 -17.86 -12.75 2.99
CA TYR A 265 -17.01 -11.94 3.86
C TYR A 265 -17.84 -11.38 5.02
N THR A 266 -17.38 -11.62 6.25
CA THR A 266 -17.92 -10.98 7.45
C THR A 266 -16.92 -9.92 7.91
N PRO A 267 -17.31 -8.63 7.95
CA PRO A 267 -16.40 -7.56 8.40
C PRO A 267 -15.83 -7.79 9.79
N CYS A 268 -14.50 -7.65 9.93
CA CYS A 268 -13.80 -7.67 11.21
C CYS A 268 -13.84 -6.31 11.95
N TYR A 269 -14.59 -5.34 11.41
CA TYR A 269 -14.70 -3.97 11.90
C TYR A 269 -16.16 -3.51 11.87
N ARG A 270 -16.42 -2.42 12.58
CA ARG A 270 -17.65 -1.65 12.55
C ARG A 270 -17.29 -0.17 12.66
N ILE A 271 -17.71 0.61 11.67
CA ILE A 271 -17.58 2.06 11.69
C ILE A 271 -18.61 2.64 12.67
N ILE A 272 -18.13 3.47 13.59
CA ILE A 272 -18.93 4.15 14.60
C ILE A 272 -18.78 5.66 14.38
N PRO A 273 -19.83 6.37 13.96
CA PRO A 273 -19.78 7.82 13.85
C PRO A 273 -19.42 8.45 15.20
N SER A 274 -18.37 9.26 15.24
CA SER A 274 -18.08 10.13 16.37
C SER A 274 -18.78 11.48 16.17
N CYS A 275 -19.38 11.99 17.25
CA CYS A 275 -19.94 13.33 17.32
C CYS A 275 -18.85 14.40 17.15
#